data_AF-A0A5D2BZ51-F1
#
_entry.id   AF-A0A5D2BZ51-F1
#
_cell.length_a   1.000
_cell.length_b   1.000
_cell.length_c   1.000
_cell.angle_alpha   90.00
_cell.angle_beta   90.00
_cell.angle_gamma   90.00
#
_symmetry.space_group_name_H-M   'P 1'
#
loop_
_entity.id
_entity.type
_entity.pdbx_description
1 polymer ?
#
loop_
_entity_poly.entity_id
_entity_poly.type
_entity_poly.pdbx_seq_one_letter_code
_entity_poly.pdbx_strand_id
1 'polypeptide(L)'
;MLERWCEFAEPVNGESTQFLQEFALKYNMVIISSILERNINHGGTLWNTAVIIGNHGNIIDSLEYCSFLFKLGTSIEPIAFVDCNC
;
A
#
# COMPACT_ATOMS: atom_id res chain seq x y z
N MET A 1 -8.28 -13.85 11.95
CA MET A 1 -7.82 -13.96 10.54
C MET A 1 -7.36 -12.60 10.00
N LEU A 2 -7.99 -11.49 10.41
CA LEU A 2 -7.59 -10.12 10.02
C LEU A 2 -6.35 -9.58 10.75
N GLU A 3 -6.08 -9.99 12.01
CA GLU A 3 -4.89 -9.55 12.77
C GLU A 3 -3.56 -9.77 12.04
N ARG A 4 -3.41 -10.86 11.28
CA ARG A 4 -2.15 -11.12 10.56
C ARG A 4 -1.89 -10.12 9.44
N TRP A 5 -2.92 -9.61 8.77
CA TRP A 5 -2.75 -8.61 7.70
C TRP A 5 -2.34 -7.26 8.28
N CYS A 6 -2.84 -6.95 9.48
CA CYS A 6 -2.47 -5.77 10.23
C CYS A 6 -0.95 -5.70 10.52
N GLU A 7 -0.29 -6.85 10.72
CA GLU A 7 1.15 -6.96 10.99
C GLU A 7 2.01 -6.68 9.74
N PHE A 8 1.48 -6.95 8.54
CA PHE A 8 2.16 -6.63 7.28
C PHE A 8 1.90 -5.22 6.78
N ALA A 9 0.87 -4.55 7.33
CA ALA A 9 0.48 -3.23 6.88
C ALA A 9 1.40 -2.16 7.46
N GLU A 10 1.96 -1.33 6.59
CA GLU A 10 2.89 -0.25 6.93
C GLU A 10 2.41 1.09 6.38
N PRO A 11 2.84 2.24 6.92
CA PRO A 11 2.54 3.51 6.26
C PRO A 11 3.30 3.63 4.93
N VAL A 12 2.90 4.55 4.05
CA VAL A 12 3.59 4.81 2.76
C VAL A 12 5.09 5.05 2.91
N ASN A 13 5.51 5.67 4.01
CA ASN A 13 6.92 5.92 4.35
C ASN A 13 7.52 4.85 5.28
N GLY A 14 6.96 3.64 5.28
CA GLY A 14 7.40 2.48 6.07
C GLY A 14 8.72 1.87 5.60
N GLU A 15 9.10 0.78 6.26
CA GLU A 15 10.38 0.08 6.08
C GLU A 15 10.59 -0.37 4.63
N SER A 16 9.57 -0.91 3.95
CA SER A 16 9.76 -1.37 2.56
C SER A 16 10.01 -0.21 1.61
N THR A 17 9.32 0.92 1.79
CA THR A 17 9.56 2.11 0.97
C THR A 17 10.96 2.66 1.22
N GLN A 18 11.38 2.78 2.48
CA GLN A 18 12.74 3.26 2.82
C GLN A 18 13.81 2.34 2.25
N PHE A 19 13.64 1.03 2.38
CA PHE A 19 14.52 0.04 1.77
C PHE A 19 14.62 0.26 0.26
N LEU A 20 13.49 0.43 -0.45
CA LEU A 20 13.49 0.64 -1.90
C LEU A 20 14.03 2.02 -2.32
N GLN A 21 13.89 3.06 -1.49
CA GLN A 21 14.47 4.39 -1.75
C GLN A 21 15.99 4.32 -1.89
N GLU A 22 16.67 3.49 -1.09
CA GLU A 22 18.11 3.27 -1.23
C GLU A 22 18.48 2.65 -2.59
N PHE A 23 17.68 1.70 -3.07
CA PHE A 23 17.90 1.06 -4.38
C PHE A 23 17.60 2.02 -5.53
N ALA A 24 16.52 2.81 -5.43
CA ALA A 24 16.17 3.81 -6.42
C ALA A 24 17.31 4.82 -6.62
N LEU A 25 17.88 5.32 -5.52
CA LEU A 25 19.03 6.22 -5.53
C LEU A 25 20.29 5.53 -6.06
N LYS A 26 20.62 4.33 -5.54
CA LYS A 26 21.85 3.61 -5.88
C LYS A 26 21.95 3.25 -7.36
N TYR A 27 20.84 2.88 -7.96
CA TYR A 27 20.80 2.43 -9.36
C TYR A 27 20.20 3.46 -10.32
N ASN A 28 19.90 4.67 -9.83
CA ASN A 28 19.30 5.76 -10.61
C ASN A 28 18.05 5.30 -11.38
N MET A 29 17.13 4.61 -10.69
CA MET A 29 15.93 4.02 -11.28
C MET A 29 14.66 4.52 -10.57
N VAL A 30 13.57 4.59 -11.33
CA VAL A 30 12.23 4.80 -10.76
C VAL A 30 11.65 3.43 -10.36
N ILE A 31 11.13 3.32 -9.13
CA ILE A 31 10.54 2.09 -8.60
C ILE A 31 9.06 2.32 -8.33
N ILE A 32 8.21 1.41 -8.79
CA ILE A 32 6.79 1.37 -8.42
C ILE A 32 6.61 0.15 -7.52
N SER A 33 6.23 0.37 -6.27
CA SER A 33 6.07 -0.69 -5.26
C SER A 33 4.61 -0.79 -4.82
N SER A 34 4.05 -1.99 -4.78
CA SER A 34 2.74 -2.23 -4.18
C SER A 34 2.92 -2.67 -2.73
N ILE A 35 2.25 -1.98 -1.81
CA ILE A 35 2.27 -2.26 -0.38
C ILE A 35 0.84 -2.39 0.16
N LEU A 36 0.71 -3.07 1.29
CA LEU A 36 -0.48 -2.97 2.12
C LEU A 36 -0.28 -1.76 3.05
N GLU A 37 -0.99 -0.68 2.77
CA GLU A 37 -0.87 0.55 3.54
C GLU A 37 -1.78 0.52 4.78
N ARG A 38 -1.26 0.93 5.93
CA ARG A 38 -2.06 1.33 7.09
C ARG A 38 -2.19 2.85 7.12
N ASN A 39 -3.35 3.36 6.72
CA ASN A 39 -3.58 4.80 6.69
C ASN A 39 -4.12 5.30 8.04
N ILE A 40 -3.22 5.84 8.87
CA ILE A 40 -3.54 6.33 10.22
C ILE A 40 -4.47 7.56 10.17
N ASN A 41 -4.35 8.41 9.14
CA ASN A 41 -5.16 9.61 9.00
C ASN A 41 -6.64 9.30 8.72
N HIS A 42 -6.90 8.13 8.13
CA HIS A 42 -8.23 7.62 7.83
C HIS A 42 -8.65 6.47 8.76
N GLY A 43 -8.37 6.62 10.06
CA GLY A 43 -8.86 5.71 11.10
C GLY A 43 -8.15 4.36 11.17
N GLY A 44 -6.93 4.24 10.61
CA GLY A 44 -6.18 2.98 10.62
C GLY A 44 -6.63 1.98 9.56
N THR A 45 -7.43 2.42 8.59
CA THR A 45 -7.92 1.61 7.47
C THR A 45 -6.78 1.05 6.63
N LEU A 46 -7.00 -0.16 6.08
CA LEU A 46 -6.04 -0.85 5.24
C LEU A 46 -6.31 -0.59 3.76
N TRP A 47 -5.27 -0.22 3.02
CA TRP A 47 -5.33 0.12 1.60
C TRP A 47 -4.34 -0.70 0.79
N ASN A 48 -4.70 -1.07 -0.44
CA ASN A 48 -3.68 -1.52 -1.41
C ASN A 48 -3.14 -0.26 -2.07
N THR A 49 -1.88 0.07 -1.80
CA THR A 49 -1.28 1.31 -2.25
C THR A 49 -0.11 1.04 -3.16
N ALA A 50 -0.07 1.74 -4.28
CA ALA A 50 1.09 1.77 -5.17
C ALA A 50 1.91 3.03 -4.87
N VAL A 51 3.13 2.85 -4.36
CA VAL A 51 4.08 3.93 -4.06
C VAL A 51 5.03 4.10 -5.24
N ILE A 52 5.18 5.33 -5.72
CA ILE A 52 6.10 5.70 -6.80
C ILE A 52 7.32 6.38 -6.18
N ILE A 53 8.48 5.73 -6.31
CA ILE A 53 9.76 6.20 -5.80
C ILE A 53 10.60 6.68 -6.97
N GLY A 54 11.02 7.95 -6.92
CA GLY A 54 11.88 8.58 -7.90
C GLY A 54 13.34 8.11 -7.83
N ASN A 55 14.08 8.35 -8.90
CA ASN A 55 15.48 7.97 -9.05
C ASN A 55 16.44 8.68 -8.07
N HIS A 56 16.00 9.74 -7.38
CA HIS A 56 16.75 10.36 -6.28
C HIS A 56 16.40 9.78 -4.91
N GLY A 57 15.64 8.67 -4.87
CA GLY A 57 15.15 8.08 -3.63
C GLY A 57 14.04 8.89 -2.95
N ASN A 58 13.42 9.86 -3.62
CA ASN A 58 12.26 10.59 -3.10
C ASN A 58 10.95 9.87 -3.47
N ILE A 59 9.96 9.87 -2.58
CA ILE A 59 8.60 9.47 -2.96
C ILE A 59 8.04 10.56 -3.87
N ILE A 60 7.63 10.19 -5.09
CA ILE A 60 7.01 11.11 -6.06
C ILE A 60 5.52 11.19 -5.77
N ASP A 61 4.87 10.05 -5.58
CA ASP A 61 3.43 9.95 -5.36
C ASP A 61 3.07 8.59 -4.74
N SER A 62 1.85 8.48 -4.22
CA SER A 62 1.25 7.23 -3.76
C SER A 62 -0.21 7.17 -4.21
N LEU A 63 -0.57 6.12 -4.95
CA LEU A 63 -1.93 5.89 -5.41
C LEU A 63 -2.59 4.81 -4.57
N GLU A 64 -3.65 5.18 -3.87
CA GLU A 64 -4.50 4.30 -3.10
C GLU A 64 -5.54 3.61 -4.03
N TYR A 65 -5.41 2.29 -4.22
CA TYR A 65 -6.41 1.49 -4.95
C TYR A 65 -7.40 0.86 -3.97
N CYS A 66 -8.64 1.37 -3.97
CA CYS A 66 -9.76 0.78 -3.22
C CYS A 66 -10.57 -0.15 -4.14
N SER A 67 -10.06 -1.34 -4.48
CA SER A 67 -10.90 -2.39 -5.07
C SER A 67 -10.40 -3.79 -4.76
N PHE A 68 -10.73 -4.28 -3.57
CA PHE A 68 -10.77 -5.72 -3.32
C PHE A 68 -12.06 -6.27 -3.95
N LEU A 69 -11.94 -6.89 -5.13
CA LEU A 69 -13.05 -7.65 -5.72
C LEU A 69 -13.15 -9.00 -5.00
N PHE A 70 -13.98 -9.08 -3.96
CA PHE A 70 -14.35 -10.37 -3.39
C PHE A 70 -15.44 -11.01 -4.25
N LYS A 71 -15.11 -12.14 -4.88
CA LYS A 71 -16.08 -12.95 -5.61
C LYS A 71 -16.88 -13.81 -4.62
N LEU A 72 -18.06 -13.33 -4.21
CA LEU A 72 -19.07 -14.15 -3.54
C LEU A 72 -20.01 -14.74 -4.61
N GLY A 73 -19.71 -15.94 -5.08
CA GLY A 73 -20.51 -16.62 -6.11
C GLY A 73 -20.27 -16.07 -7.53
N THR A 74 -21.32 -15.68 -8.24
CA THR A 74 -21.26 -15.17 -9.63
C THR A 74 -21.28 -13.65 -9.76
N SER A 75 -21.54 -12.91 -8.67
CA SER A 75 -21.49 -11.44 -8.66
C SER A 75 -20.09 -10.94 -8.32
N ILE A 76 -19.69 -9.85 -8.99
CA ILE A 76 -18.50 -9.06 -8.65
C ILE A 76 -19.03 -7.77 -8.01
N GLU A 77 -19.01 -7.71 -6.69
CA GLU A 77 -19.40 -6.51 -5.95
C GLU A 77 -18.12 -5.74 -5.61
N PRO A 78 -18.01 -4.43 -5.94
CA PRO A 78 -16.94 -3.60 -5.42
C PRO A 78 -17.16 -3.41 -3.92
N ILE A 79 -16.42 -4.15 -3.10
CA ILE A 79 -16.36 -3.87 -1.67
C ILE A 79 -15.38 -2.71 -1.50
N ALA A 80 -15.93 -1.50 -1.49
CA ALA A 80 -15.22 -0.36 -0.93
C ALA A 80 -15.12 -0.61 0.58
N PHE A 81 -13.93 -0.43 1.13
CA PHE A 81 -13.62 -0.57 2.55
C PHE A 81 -13.61 -2.01 3.05
N VAL A 82 -12.39 -2.55 3.16
CA VAL A 82 -12.09 -3.37 4.32
C VAL A 82 -11.95 -2.37 5.47
N ASP A 83 -13.09 -1.95 6.05
CA ASP A 83 -13.13 -1.17 7.31
C ASP A 83 -12.74 -2.12 8.44
N CYS A 84 -11.50 -2.59 8.37
CA CYS A 84 -10.88 -3.37 9.40
C CYS A 84 -10.19 -2.38 10.30
N ASN A 85 -10.93 -1.95 11.32
CA ASN A 85 -10.33 -1.58 12.58
C ASN A 85 -9.48 -2.78 13.04
N CYS A 86 -8.20 -2.77 12.66
CA CYS A 86 -7.19 -3.06 13.66
C CYS A 86 -7.22 -1.85 14.61
#